data_AF-A0A359HN61-F1
#
_entry.id   AF-A0A359HN61-F1
#
_cell.length_a   1.000
_cell.length_b   1.000
_cell.length_c   1.000
_cell.angle_alpha   90.00
_cell.angle_beta   90.00
_cell.angle_gamma   90.00
#
_symmetry.space_group_name_H-M   'P 1'
#
loop_
_entity.id
_entity.type
_entity.pdbx_description
1 polymer ?
#
loop_
_entity_poly.entity_id
_entity_poly.type
_entity_poly.pdbx_seq_one_letter_code
_entity_poly.pdbx_strand_id
1 'polypeptide(L)'
;MRKPNSIAPQTRNNWLIDAVLFLGAIIASLTGIYFLFLPVGGYQGGRNPLYGVTIFFERHTWEDLHLWFGLLMIVAALVHIVIHWNWIVSMARRVWGELTQGQNRFNRRSRYNLLINAAIGLSFIITALSGLYLFFVPGGSHGVVDPVILFTRTTWDLIHTWAGILMIAAAVIHFSIHWRWVVKVSGKMVKASLPDFDAQSTPQITNL
;
A
#
# COMPACT_ATOMS: atom_id res chain seq x y z
N MET A 1 2.61 13.48 -39.21
CA MET A 1 2.42 14.11 -37.88
C MET A 1 2.50 13.04 -36.80
N ARG A 2 3.55 13.01 -35.97
CA ARG A 2 3.60 12.10 -34.81
C ARG A 2 2.55 12.58 -33.80
N LYS A 3 1.60 11.73 -33.42
CA LYS A 3 0.69 12.05 -32.31
C LYS A 3 1.56 12.31 -31.07
N PRO A 4 1.36 13.41 -30.33
CA PRO A 4 2.05 13.59 -29.06
C PRO A 4 1.78 12.38 -28.18
N ASN A 5 2.79 11.92 -27.43
CA ASN A 5 2.68 10.78 -26.52
C ASN A 5 1.77 11.12 -25.33
N SER A 6 0.47 11.33 -25.60
CA SER A 6 -0.51 11.66 -24.57
C SER A 6 -0.98 10.38 -23.90
N ILE A 7 -0.87 10.36 -22.58
CA ILE A 7 -1.39 9.28 -21.74
C ILE A 7 -2.83 9.61 -21.43
N ALA A 8 -3.73 8.61 -21.52
CA ALA A 8 -5.11 8.79 -21.13
C ALA A 8 -5.19 9.28 -19.66
N PRO A 9 -5.99 10.32 -19.35
CA PRO A 9 -6.07 10.88 -17.99
C PRO A 9 -6.39 9.82 -16.93
N GLN A 10 -7.24 8.85 -17.25
CA GLN A 10 -7.55 7.72 -16.37
C GLN A 10 -6.32 6.86 -16.06
N THR A 11 -5.50 6.52 -17.06
CA THR A 11 -4.27 5.73 -16.85
C THR A 11 -3.26 6.51 -16.00
N ARG A 12 -3.16 7.83 -16.21
CA ARG A 12 -2.32 8.71 -15.39
C ARG A 12 -2.79 8.72 -13.93
N ASN A 13 -4.09 8.93 -13.70
CA ASN A 13 -4.64 8.99 -12.34
C ASN A 13 -4.50 7.66 -11.60
N ASN A 14 -4.75 6.53 -12.27
CA ASN A 14 -4.52 5.20 -11.70
C ASN A 14 -3.06 5.01 -11.30
N TRP A 15 -2.13 5.38 -12.19
CA TRP A 15 -0.70 5.28 -11.88
C TRP A 15 -0.29 6.18 -10.70
N LEU A 16 -0.80 7.41 -10.62
CA LEU A 16 -0.50 8.34 -9.53
C LEU A 16 -1.00 7.82 -8.18
N ILE A 17 -2.25 7.35 -8.10
CA ILE A 17 -2.80 6.83 -6.84
C ILE A 17 -2.07 5.55 -6.42
N ASP A 18 -1.76 4.66 -7.37
CA ASP A 18 -1.01 3.43 -7.10
C ASP A 18 0.42 3.73 -6.64
N ALA A 19 1.06 4.76 -7.18
CA ALA A 19 2.39 5.19 -6.76
C ALA A 19 2.39 5.77 -5.33
N VAL A 20 1.39 6.58 -4.98
CA VAL A 20 1.22 7.12 -3.61
C VAL A 20 0.96 5.98 -2.62
N LEU A 21 0.05 5.06 -2.95
CA LEU A 21 -0.20 3.87 -2.14
C LEU A 21 1.05 3.03 -1.96
N PHE A 22 1.81 2.77 -3.03
CA PHE A 22 3.01 1.96 -2.98
C PHE A 22 4.11 2.59 -2.12
N LEU A 23 4.32 3.91 -2.24
CA LEU A 23 5.28 4.63 -1.40
C LEU A 23 4.90 4.58 0.07
N GLY A 24 3.62 4.82 0.38
CA GLY A 24 3.09 4.68 1.74
C GLY A 24 3.28 3.27 2.28
N ALA A 25 2.97 2.26 1.47
CA ALA A 25 3.12 0.86 1.84
C ALA A 25 4.57 0.50 2.17
N ILE A 26 5.54 0.95 1.35
CA ILE A 26 6.96 0.69 1.60
C ILE A 26 7.37 1.28 2.95
N ILE A 27 7.09 2.56 3.19
CA ILE A 27 7.59 3.24 4.40
C ILE A 27 6.90 2.68 5.65
N ALA A 28 5.58 2.47 5.61
CA ALA A 28 4.84 1.84 6.72
C ALA A 28 5.30 0.40 6.98
N SER A 29 5.60 -0.38 5.93
CA SER A 29 6.07 -1.77 6.08
C SER A 29 7.49 -1.83 6.65
N LEU A 30 8.41 -0.98 6.17
CA LEU A 30 9.79 -0.96 6.66
C LEU A 30 9.86 -0.53 8.13
N THR A 31 9.09 0.50 8.49
CA THR A 31 8.96 0.95 9.90
C THR A 31 8.26 -0.11 10.76
N GLY A 32 7.26 -0.83 10.25
CA GLY A 32 6.63 -1.95 10.96
C GLY A 32 7.59 -3.13 11.18
N ILE A 33 8.38 -3.48 10.16
CA ILE A 33 9.43 -4.50 10.26
C ILE A 33 10.49 -4.10 11.29
N TYR A 34 10.85 -2.81 11.36
CA TYR A 34 11.73 -2.29 12.40
C TYR A 34 11.19 -2.62 13.81
N PHE A 35 9.88 -2.45 14.05
CA PHE A 35 9.26 -2.78 15.35
C PHE A 35 9.15 -4.28 15.65
N LEU A 36 9.18 -5.15 14.64
CA LEU A 36 9.17 -6.61 14.85
C LEU A 36 10.50 -7.13 15.43
N PHE A 37 11.62 -6.53 15.04
CA PHE A 37 12.95 -7.06 15.37
C PHE A 37 13.69 -6.25 16.44
N LEU A 38 13.38 -4.96 16.60
CA LEU A 38 14.02 -4.13 17.60
C LEU A 38 13.11 -3.96 18.83
N PRO A 39 13.58 -4.39 20.00
CA PRO A 39 12.71 -4.62 21.15
C PRO A 39 12.14 -3.33 21.74
N VAL A 40 10.97 -3.53 22.35
CA VAL A 40 10.23 -2.56 23.13
C VAL A 40 10.75 -2.54 24.56
N GLY A 41 10.70 -1.35 25.17
CA GLY A 41 10.95 -1.16 26.58
C GLY A 41 12.35 -0.64 26.84
N GLY A 42 12.42 0.32 27.78
CA GLY A 42 13.68 0.90 28.22
C GLY A 42 14.59 -0.13 28.89
N TYR A 43 15.44 0.31 29.80
CA TYR A 43 16.37 -0.60 30.47
C TYR A 43 15.59 -1.62 31.33
N GLN A 44 15.42 -2.85 30.83
CA GLN A 44 14.72 -3.95 31.52
C GLN A 44 15.67 -4.69 32.49
N GLY A 45 16.47 -3.96 33.26
CA GLY A 45 17.44 -4.55 34.18
C GLY A 45 18.47 -5.45 33.49
N GLY A 46 18.90 -5.10 32.27
CA GLY A 46 19.85 -5.89 31.47
C GLY A 46 19.23 -7.05 30.66
N ARG A 47 17.91 -7.28 30.77
CA ARG A 47 17.20 -8.34 29.99
C ARG A 47 16.88 -7.94 28.55
N ASN A 48 17.04 -6.66 28.21
CA ASN A 48 16.93 -6.15 26.86
C ASN A 48 18.34 -5.86 26.30
N PRO A 49 18.99 -6.82 25.61
CA PRO A 49 20.36 -6.64 25.10
C PRO A 49 20.44 -5.61 23.97
N LEU A 50 19.31 -5.23 23.36
CA LEU A 50 19.23 -4.22 22.31
C LEU A 50 18.72 -2.87 22.85
N TYR A 51 18.69 -2.70 24.17
CA TYR A 51 18.35 -1.42 24.80
C TYR A 51 19.29 -0.32 24.31
N GLY A 52 18.72 0.80 23.85
CA GLY A 52 19.47 1.97 23.37
C GLY A 52 20.05 1.85 21.96
N VAL A 53 19.86 0.72 21.27
CA VAL A 53 20.27 0.58 19.87
C VAL A 53 19.45 1.54 19.01
N THR A 54 20.15 2.42 18.30
CA THR A 54 19.56 3.39 17.38
C THR A 54 20.03 3.07 15.97
N ILE A 55 19.09 2.81 15.06
CA ILE A 55 19.39 2.56 13.64
C ILE A 55 18.78 3.71 12.84
N PHE A 56 19.62 4.52 12.19
CA PHE A 56 19.31 5.74 11.43
C PHE A 56 18.62 6.87 12.22
N PHE A 57 17.53 6.58 12.92
CA PHE A 57 16.72 7.52 13.69
C PHE A 57 16.38 6.96 15.06
N GLU A 58 15.98 7.84 15.95
CA GLU A 58 15.39 7.47 17.23
C GLU A 58 14.06 6.74 17.03
N ARG A 59 13.68 5.90 18.01
CA ARG A 59 12.44 5.12 17.97
C ARG A 59 11.19 5.99 17.76
N HIS A 60 11.16 7.19 18.33
CA HIS A 60 10.05 8.12 18.16
C HIS A 60 9.88 8.54 16.68
N THR A 61 10.99 8.76 15.98
CA THR A 61 10.96 9.12 14.55
C THR A 61 10.47 7.95 13.71
N TRP A 62 10.86 6.71 14.04
CA TRP A 62 10.32 5.51 13.41
C TRP A 62 8.80 5.37 13.64
N GLU A 63 8.33 5.72 14.84
CA GLU A 63 6.90 5.73 15.20
C GLU A 63 6.14 6.79 14.40
N ASP A 64 6.66 8.00 14.31
CA ASP A 64 6.10 9.07 13.48
C ASP A 64 6.00 8.64 12.01
N LEU A 65 7.07 8.06 11.45
CA LEU A 65 7.06 7.56 10.07
C LEU A 65 6.00 6.47 9.88
N HIS A 66 5.91 5.51 10.78
CA HIS A 66 4.90 4.44 10.68
C HIS A 66 3.48 5.01 10.74
N LEU A 67 3.23 5.92 11.67
CA LEU A 67 1.94 6.55 11.87
C LEU A 67 1.52 7.39 10.66
N TRP A 68 2.37 8.32 10.22
CA TRP A 68 2.02 9.25 9.15
C TRP A 68 1.89 8.55 7.80
N PHE A 69 2.75 7.59 7.50
CA PHE A 69 2.63 6.82 6.25
C PHE A 69 1.53 5.75 6.32
N GLY A 70 1.21 5.22 7.50
CA GLY A 70 0.02 4.41 7.73
C GLY A 70 -1.27 5.20 7.52
N LEU A 71 -1.34 6.45 8.00
CA LEU A 71 -2.48 7.34 7.77
C LEU A 71 -2.58 7.75 6.30
N LEU A 72 -1.46 8.06 5.64
CA LEU A 72 -1.42 8.31 4.20
C LEU A 72 -1.97 7.11 3.41
N MET A 73 -1.58 5.89 3.77
CA MET A 73 -2.10 4.66 3.19
C MET A 73 -3.61 4.55 3.33
N ILE A 74 -4.17 4.84 4.52
CA ILE A 74 -5.63 4.86 4.76
C ILE A 74 -6.33 5.83 3.82
N VAL A 75 -5.87 7.08 3.77
CA VAL A 75 -6.48 8.11 2.92
C VAL A 75 -6.35 7.76 1.43
N ALA A 76 -5.17 7.33 0.99
CA ALA A 76 -4.93 6.93 -0.40
C ALA A 76 -5.75 5.70 -0.80
N ALA A 77 -5.95 4.73 0.10
CA ALA A 77 -6.77 3.56 -0.16
C ALA A 77 -8.26 3.92 -0.34
N LEU A 78 -8.77 4.86 0.45
CA LEU A 78 -10.13 5.39 0.27
C LEU A 78 -10.30 6.03 -1.11
N VAL A 79 -9.35 6.87 -1.51
CA VAL A 79 -9.35 7.49 -2.85
C VAL A 79 -9.24 6.43 -3.95
N HIS A 80 -8.38 5.43 -3.78
CA HIS A 80 -8.24 4.31 -4.71
C HIS A 80 -9.56 3.54 -4.89
N ILE A 81 -10.28 3.24 -3.80
CA ILE A 81 -11.59 2.60 -3.85
C ILE A 81 -12.59 3.43 -4.66
N VAL A 82 -12.62 4.76 -4.46
CA VAL A 82 -13.50 5.66 -5.22
C VAL A 82 -13.16 5.62 -6.72
N ILE A 83 -11.87 5.70 -7.09
CA ILE A 83 -11.42 5.64 -8.48
C ILE A 83 -11.79 4.29 -9.13
N HIS A 84 -11.72 3.20 -8.38
CA HIS A 84 -11.97 1.84 -8.86
C HIS A 84 -13.39 1.33 -8.62
N TRP A 85 -14.32 2.17 -8.14
CA TRP A 85 -15.66 1.75 -7.72
C TRP A 85 -16.43 0.94 -8.77
N ASN A 86 -16.42 1.39 -10.03
CA ASN A 86 -17.09 0.69 -11.13
C ASN A 86 -16.54 -0.72 -11.36
N TRP A 87 -15.23 -0.90 -11.20
CA TRP A 87 -14.59 -2.22 -11.30
C TRP A 87 -15.00 -3.11 -10.13
N ILE A 88 -15.03 -2.57 -8.89
CA ILE A 88 -15.44 -3.29 -7.69
C ILE A 88 -16.87 -3.82 -7.84
N VAL A 89 -17.82 -2.95 -8.22
CA VAL A 89 -19.23 -3.34 -8.43
C VAL A 89 -19.37 -4.37 -9.54
N SER A 90 -18.65 -4.21 -10.66
CA SER A 90 -18.65 -5.19 -11.75
C SER A 90 -18.14 -6.55 -11.29
N MET A 91 -17.07 -6.56 -10.49
CA MET A 91 -16.47 -7.78 -9.96
C MET A 91 -17.40 -8.48 -8.95
N ALA A 92 -17.99 -7.72 -8.03
CA ALA A 92 -18.95 -8.24 -7.05
C ALA A 92 -20.15 -8.92 -7.72
N ARG A 93 -20.71 -8.30 -8.77
CA ARG A 93 -21.80 -8.90 -9.56
C ARG A 93 -21.38 -10.20 -10.25
N ARG A 94 -20.14 -10.28 -10.75
CA ARG A 94 -19.62 -11.50 -11.40
C ARG A 94 -19.43 -12.64 -10.40
N VAL A 95 -18.86 -12.35 -9.23
CA VAL A 95 -18.70 -13.33 -8.15
C VAL A 95 -20.06 -13.81 -7.66
N TRP A 96 -21.02 -12.90 -7.45
CA TRP A 96 -22.38 -13.25 -7.05
C TRP A 96 -23.07 -14.16 -8.08
N GLY A 97 -22.95 -13.86 -9.37
CA GLY A 97 -23.50 -14.70 -10.44
C GLY A 97 -22.85 -16.08 -10.50
N GLU A 98 -21.56 -16.20 -10.24
CA GLU A 98 -20.89 -17.50 -10.16
C GLU A 98 -21.39 -18.33 -8.96
N LEU A 99 -21.54 -17.71 -7.79
CA LEU A 99 -22.01 -18.38 -6.57
C LEU A 99 -23.48 -18.79 -6.63
N THR A 100 -24.34 -17.98 -7.25
CA THR A 100 -25.79 -18.19 -7.27
C THR A 100 -26.30 -18.92 -8.51
N GLN A 101 -25.68 -18.70 -9.68
CA GLN A 101 -26.16 -19.22 -10.97
C GLN A 101 -25.24 -20.29 -11.57
N GLY A 102 -24.16 -20.68 -10.87
CA GLY A 102 -23.22 -21.71 -11.35
C GLY A 102 -22.49 -21.34 -12.64
N GLN A 103 -22.51 -20.07 -13.04
CA GLN A 103 -21.86 -19.64 -14.28
C GLN A 103 -20.35 -19.57 -14.07
N ASN A 104 -19.58 -20.35 -14.83
CA ASN A 104 -18.12 -20.31 -14.81
C ASN A 104 -17.59 -19.05 -15.54
N ARG A 105 -17.69 -17.91 -14.87
CA ARG A 105 -17.34 -16.58 -15.42
C ARG A 105 -15.87 -16.22 -15.29
N PHE A 106 -15.08 -17.04 -14.60
CA PHE A 106 -13.67 -16.74 -14.32
C PHE A 106 -12.72 -17.84 -14.78
N ASN A 107 -11.72 -17.47 -15.58
CA ASN A 107 -10.55 -18.29 -15.78
C ASN A 107 -9.71 -18.34 -14.47
N ARG A 108 -8.99 -19.43 -14.22
CA ARG A 108 -8.09 -19.67 -13.07
C ARG A 108 -7.20 -18.48 -12.75
N ARG A 109 -6.61 -17.83 -13.76
CA ARG A 109 -5.78 -16.63 -13.57
C ARG A 109 -6.56 -15.45 -12.98
N SER A 110 -7.80 -15.25 -13.45
CA SER A 110 -8.66 -14.16 -12.96
C SER A 110 -9.10 -14.42 -11.52
N ARG A 111 -9.43 -15.68 -11.18
CA ARG A 111 -9.72 -16.08 -9.80
C ARG A 111 -8.52 -15.85 -8.87
N TYR A 112 -7.32 -16.20 -9.33
CA TYR A 112 -6.10 -15.97 -8.55
C TYR A 112 -5.85 -14.48 -8.29
N ASN A 113 -5.95 -13.64 -9.32
CA ASN A 113 -5.82 -12.18 -9.15
C ASN A 113 -6.89 -11.62 -8.19
N LEU A 114 -8.13 -12.09 -8.31
CA LEU A 114 -9.21 -11.68 -7.42
C LEU A 114 -8.93 -12.09 -5.97
N LEU A 115 -8.43 -13.31 -5.74
CA LEU A 115 -8.06 -13.79 -4.41
C LEU A 115 -6.95 -12.93 -3.79
N ILE A 116 -5.91 -12.59 -4.56
CA ILE A 116 -4.84 -11.72 -4.07
C ILE A 116 -5.36 -10.31 -3.75
N ASN A 117 -6.23 -9.74 -4.59
CA ASN A 117 -6.84 -8.43 -4.33
C ASN A 117 -7.73 -8.46 -3.07
N ALA A 118 -8.50 -9.53 -2.87
CA ALA A 118 -9.29 -9.72 -1.67
C ALA A 118 -8.41 -9.89 -0.42
N ALA A 119 -7.31 -10.63 -0.53
CA ALA A 119 -6.35 -10.80 0.56
C ALA A 119 -5.74 -9.46 0.97
N ILE A 120 -5.30 -8.63 0.00
CA ILE A 120 -4.79 -7.27 0.26
C ILE A 120 -5.87 -6.41 0.90
N GLY A 121 -7.06 -6.34 0.31
CA GLY A 121 -8.13 -5.48 0.81
C GLY A 121 -8.56 -5.84 2.24
N LEU A 122 -8.77 -7.13 2.52
CA LEU A 122 -9.18 -7.59 3.84
C LEU A 122 -8.07 -7.40 4.89
N SER A 123 -6.84 -7.81 4.58
CA SER A 123 -5.71 -7.64 5.50
C SER A 123 -5.42 -6.16 5.78
N PHE A 124 -5.55 -5.29 4.76
CA PHE A 124 -5.44 -3.85 4.94
C PHE A 124 -6.51 -3.30 5.89
N ILE A 125 -7.78 -3.68 5.72
CA ILE A 125 -8.85 -3.24 6.63
C ILE A 125 -8.57 -3.66 8.07
N ILE A 126 -8.18 -4.92 8.28
CA ILE A 126 -7.87 -5.44 9.63
C ILE A 126 -6.67 -4.70 10.22
N THR A 127 -5.61 -4.47 9.43
CA THR A 127 -4.42 -3.72 9.86
C THR A 127 -4.75 -2.26 10.18
N ALA A 128 -5.53 -1.60 9.33
CA ALA A 128 -5.93 -0.20 9.52
C ALA A 128 -6.80 -0.02 10.77
N LEU A 129 -7.82 -0.87 10.97
CA LEU A 129 -8.71 -0.78 12.13
C LEU A 129 -7.98 -1.07 13.44
N SER A 130 -7.14 -2.10 13.47
CA SER A 130 -6.31 -2.40 14.64
C SER A 130 -5.27 -1.31 14.90
N GLY A 131 -4.69 -0.70 13.85
CA GLY A 131 -3.74 0.41 13.99
C GLY A 131 -4.42 1.68 14.55
N LEU A 132 -5.61 2.02 14.04
CA LEU A 132 -6.42 3.12 14.59
C LEU A 132 -6.81 2.85 16.05
N TYR A 133 -7.12 1.60 16.40
CA TYR A 133 -7.36 1.21 17.79
C TYR A 133 -6.11 1.48 18.66
N LEU A 134 -4.94 1.00 18.24
CA LEU A 134 -3.68 1.18 18.98
C LEU A 134 -3.28 2.66 19.12
N PHE A 135 -3.66 3.49 18.16
CA PHE A 135 -3.45 4.93 18.17
C PHE A 135 -4.38 5.67 19.13
N PHE A 136 -5.69 5.40 19.08
CA PHE A 136 -6.69 6.14 19.87
C PHE A 136 -6.93 5.60 21.28
N VAL A 137 -6.64 4.33 21.52
CA VAL A 137 -6.90 3.68 22.81
C VAL A 137 -5.62 3.62 23.65
N PRO A 138 -5.51 4.44 24.71
CA PRO A 138 -4.35 4.42 25.59
C PRO A 138 -4.32 3.13 26.43
N GLY A 139 -3.11 2.65 26.75
CA GLY A 139 -2.91 1.47 27.58
C GLY A 139 -1.46 0.97 27.55
N GLY A 140 -0.94 0.46 28.67
CA GLY A 140 0.38 -0.19 28.74
C GLY A 140 1.62 0.72 28.66
N SER A 141 1.56 1.87 27.97
CA SER A 141 2.72 2.74 27.73
C SER A 141 2.86 3.94 28.69
N HIS A 142 1.82 4.24 29.49
CA HIS A 142 1.79 5.43 30.37
C HIS A 142 1.18 5.17 31.76
N GLY A 143 1.22 3.93 32.25
CA GLY A 143 0.60 3.57 33.54
C GLY A 143 -0.93 3.53 33.52
N VAL A 144 -1.55 3.69 32.33
CA VAL A 144 -2.98 3.52 32.12
C VAL A 144 -3.30 2.04 31.99
N VAL A 145 -4.24 1.57 32.82
CA VAL A 145 -4.78 0.20 32.78
C VAL A 145 -5.43 -0.03 31.42
N ASP A 146 -5.16 -1.17 30.80
CA ASP A 146 -5.77 -1.57 29.53
C ASP A 146 -7.31 -1.55 29.68
N PRO A 147 -8.05 -0.78 28.85
CA PRO A 147 -9.51 -0.73 28.92
C PRO A 147 -10.18 -2.01 28.42
N VAL A 148 -9.45 -2.92 27.77
CA VAL A 148 -9.94 -4.22 27.27
C VAL A 148 -11.22 -4.07 26.43
N ILE A 149 -11.19 -3.17 25.44
CA ILE A 149 -12.31 -3.01 24.52
C ILE A 149 -12.25 -4.15 23.49
N LEU A 150 -13.22 -5.08 23.57
CA LEU A 150 -13.31 -6.36 22.83
C LEU A 150 -12.19 -7.37 23.13
N PHE A 151 -10.94 -6.94 23.04
CA PHE A 151 -9.75 -7.75 23.29
C PHE A 151 -8.72 -6.95 24.09
N THR A 152 -7.73 -7.66 24.66
CA THR A 152 -6.58 -7.02 25.29
C THR A 152 -5.74 -6.26 24.26
N ARG A 153 -4.97 -5.26 24.70
CA ARG A 153 -4.03 -4.51 23.85
C ARG A 153 -3.05 -5.44 23.13
N THR A 154 -2.57 -6.49 23.82
CA THR A 154 -1.70 -7.51 23.21
C THR A 154 -2.40 -8.25 22.07
N THR A 155 -3.68 -8.60 22.24
CA THR A 155 -4.44 -9.25 21.17
C THR A 155 -4.62 -8.32 19.97
N TRP A 156 -4.90 -7.03 20.20
CA TRP A 156 -4.99 -6.04 19.13
C TRP A 156 -3.66 -5.85 18.39
N ASP A 157 -2.54 -5.84 19.12
CA ASP A 157 -1.19 -5.79 18.55
C ASP A 157 -0.87 -7.03 17.70
N LEU A 158 -1.26 -8.22 18.16
CA LEU A 158 -1.13 -9.46 17.38
C LEU A 158 -1.99 -9.42 16.11
N ILE A 159 -3.24 -8.95 16.21
CA ILE A 159 -4.12 -8.79 15.04
C ILE A 159 -3.49 -7.84 14.02
N HIS A 160 -2.99 -6.68 14.47
CA HIS A 160 -2.32 -5.70 13.62
C HIS A 160 -1.09 -6.30 12.93
N THR A 161 -0.26 -6.99 13.70
CA THR A 161 0.99 -7.59 13.24
C THR A 161 0.74 -8.67 12.20
N TRP A 162 -0.10 -9.66 12.50
CA TRP A 162 -0.34 -10.77 11.57
C TRP A 162 -1.12 -10.35 10.33
N ALA A 163 -2.07 -9.41 10.45
CA ALA A 163 -2.72 -8.82 9.29
C ALA A 163 -1.73 -8.03 8.42
N GLY A 164 -0.83 -7.27 9.03
CA GLY A 164 0.22 -6.53 8.34
C GLY A 164 1.20 -7.45 7.60
N ILE A 165 1.64 -8.55 8.22
CA ILE A 165 2.50 -9.56 7.58
C ILE A 165 1.81 -10.18 6.36
N LEU A 166 0.54 -10.56 6.50
CA LEU A 166 -0.25 -11.10 5.39
C LEU A 166 -0.40 -10.07 4.26
N MET A 167 -0.67 -8.81 4.62
CA MET A 167 -0.79 -7.70 3.68
C MET A 167 0.50 -7.49 2.89
N ILE A 168 1.66 -7.47 3.57
CA ILE A 168 2.97 -7.32 2.92
C ILE A 168 3.22 -8.48 1.95
N ALA A 169 3.01 -9.72 2.38
CA ALA A 169 3.20 -10.90 1.55
C ALA A 169 2.30 -10.87 0.29
N ALA A 170 1.01 -10.55 0.46
CA ALA A 170 0.07 -10.43 -0.64
C ALA A 170 0.42 -9.26 -1.58
N ALA A 171 0.90 -8.13 -1.04
CA ALA A 171 1.33 -6.98 -1.83
C ALA A 171 2.56 -7.29 -2.70
N VAL A 172 3.55 -8.05 -2.20
CA VAL A 172 4.70 -8.49 -3.00
C VAL A 172 4.26 -9.38 -4.16
N ILE A 173 3.34 -10.31 -3.91
CA ILE A 173 2.78 -11.18 -4.95
C ILE A 173 2.01 -10.35 -5.99
N HIS A 174 1.12 -9.46 -5.54
CA HIS A 174 0.37 -8.57 -6.40
C HIS A 174 1.30 -7.71 -7.29
N PHE A 175 2.31 -7.07 -6.69
CA PHE A 175 3.27 -6.27 -7.43
C PHE A 175 3.99 -7.10 -8.52
N SER A 176 4.37 -8.34 -8.19
CA SER A 176 5.01 -9.27 -9.13
C SER A 176 4.08 -9.62 -10.31
N ILE A 177 2.79 -9.87 -10.06
CA ILE A 177 1.79 -10.13 -11.11
C ILE A 177 1.64 -8.93 -12.04
N HIS A 178 1.72 -7.72 -11.48
CA HIS A 178 1.47 -6.47 -12.19
C HIS A 178 2.73 -5.80 -12.78
N TRP A 179 3.92 -6.39 -12.60
CA TRP A 179 5.21 -5.83 -13.02
C TRP A 179 5.25 -5.32 -14.47
N ARG A 180 4.69 -6.09 -15.42
CA ARG A 180 4.64 -5.70 -16.84
C ARG A 180 3.87 -4.40 -17.06
N TRP A 181 2.79 -4.18 -16.31
CA TRP A 181 2.01 -2.95 -16.38
C TRP A 181 2.81 -1.78 -15.80
N VAL A 182 3.46 -1.98 -14.66
CA VAL A 182 4.29 -0.96 -13.98
C VAL A 182 5.36 -0.43 -14.93
N VAL A 183 6.22 -1.30 -15.48
CA VAL A 183 7.31 -0.89 -16.38
C VAL A 183 6.76 -0.17 -17.62
N LYS A 184 5.67 -0.69 -18.21
CA LYS A 184 5.07 -0.12 -19.41
C LYS A 184 4.49 1.27 -19.18
N VAL A 185 3.74 1.48 -18.10
CA VAL A 185 3.10 2.77 -17.84
C VAL A 185 4.13 3.77 -17.34
N SER A 186 5.06 3.38 -16.47
CA SER A 186 6.15 4.25 -16.03
C SER A 186 7.01 4.73 -17.21
N GLY A 187 7.35 3.85 -18.16
CA GLY A 187 8.06 4.26 -19.38
C GLY A 187 7.29 5.26 -20.23
N LYS A 188 5.95 5.13 -20.31
CA LYS A 188 5.10 6.13 -20.97
C LYS A 188 5.11 7.46 -20.22
N MET A 189 5.00 7.43 -18.89
CA MET A 189 5.00 8.62 -18.04
C MET A 189 6.30 9.41 -18.22
N VAL A 190 7.45 8.73 -18.20
CA VAL A 190 8.77 9.36 -18.47
C VAL A 190 8.81 9.98 -19.86
N LYS A 191 8.40 9.23 -20.90
CA LYS A 191 8.41 9.75 -22.29
C LYS A 191 7.48 10.95 -22.48
N ALA A 192 6.37 11.03 -21.74
CA ALA A 192 5.45 12.16 -21.78
C ALA A 192 5.99 13.40 -21.05
N SER A 193 6.93 13.22 -20.11
CA SER A 193 7.57 14.32 -19.35
C SER A 193 8.86 14.84 -19.99
N LEU A 194 9.43 14.14 -20.97
CA LEU A 194 10.63 14.62 -21.69
C LEU A 194 10.26 15.71 -22.71
N PRO A 195 11.03 16.81 -22.79
CA PRO A 195 10.89 17.79 -23.86
C PRO A 195 11.15 17.16 -25.24
N ASP A 196 10.40 17.55 -26.27
CA ASP A 196 10.69 17.18 -27.67
C ASP A 196 11.96 17.94 -28.13
N PHE A 197 13.14 17.39 -27.86
CA PHE A 197 14.42 17.95 -28.32
C PHE A 197 14.60 17.88 -29.86
N ASP A 198 13.80 17.05 -30.55
CA ASP A 198 13.89 16.85 -32.00
C ASP A 198 13.22 17.97 -32.83
N ALA A 199 12.47 18.89 -32.21
CA ALA A 199 11.74 19.94 -32.94
C ALA A 199 12.57 21.19 -33.25
N GLN A 200 13.77 21.34 -32.69
CA GLN A 200 14.58 22.57 -32.80
C GLN A 200 15.78 22.47 -33.76
N SER A 201 16.08 21.30 -34.34
CA SER A 201 17.32 21.07 -35.10
C SER A 201 17.16 20.89 -36.60
N THR A 202 15.98 21.17 -37.19
CA THR A 202 15.85 21.16 -38.66
C THR A 202 16.15 22.57 -39.21
N PRO A 203 17.36 22.85 -39.73
CA PRO A 203 17.59 24.08 -40.47
C PRO A 203 16.64 24.09 -41.67
N GLN A 204 15.87 25.18 -41.79
CA GLN A 204 15.10 25.50 -42.98
C GLN A 204 16.12 25.72 -44.11
N ILE A 205 16.40 24.69 -44.92
CA ILE A 205 17.15 24.85 -46.16
C ILE A 205 16.20 25.61 -47.11
N THR A 206 16.28 26.94 -47.09
CA THR A 206 15.68 27.78 -48.11
C THR A 206 16.50 27.60 -49.38
N ASN A 207 15.95 26.86 -50.33
CA ASN A 207 16.46 26.82 -51.71
C ASN A 207 16.15 28.19 -52.34
N LEU A 208 17.21 28.92 -52.70
CA LEU A 208 17.17 30.05 -53.63
C LEU A 208 17.33 29.52 -55.06
#